data_AF-A0A968PKW0-F1
#
_entry.id   AF-A0A968PKW0-F1
#
_cell.length_a   1.000
_cell.length_b   1.000
_cell.length_c   1.000
_cell.angle_alpha   90.00
_cell.angle_beta   90.00
_cell.angle_gamma   90.00
#
_symmetry.space_group_name_H-M   'P 1'
#
loop_
_entity.id
_entity.type
_entity.pdbx_description
1 polymer ?
#
loop_
_entity_poly.entity_id
_entity_poly.type
_entity_poly.pdbx_seq_one_letter_code
_entity_poly.pdbx_strand_id
1 'polypeptide(L)' 'IAHIGVVPGEAFGKADYLRLAYAQSNANLEAGMRRFAAAVTE' A
#
# COMPACT_ATOMS: atom_id res chain seq x y z
N ILE A 1 -5.97 11.71 -2.99
CA ILE A 1 -5.04 10.69 -3.53
C ILE A 1 -4.04 10.33 -2.42
N ALA A 2 -3.85 9.05 -2.10
CA ALA A 2 -3.05 8.62 -0.94
C ALA A 2 -1.52 8.68 -1.13
N HIS A 3 -1.02 8.88 -2.37
CA HIS A 3 0.41 8.97 -2.70
C HIS A 3 1.26 7.81 -2.12
N ILE A 4 0.81 6.57 -2.34
CA ILE A 4 1.49 5.33 -1.97
C ILE A 4 1.65 4.43 -3.20
N GLY A 5 2.84 3.85 -3.38
CA GLY A 5 3.10 2.89 -4.44
C GLY A 5 2.66 1.48 -4.03
N VAL A 6 1.86 0.83 -4.86
CA VAL A 6 1.37 -0.55 -4.65
C VAL A 6 1.51 -1.34 -5.95
N VAL A 7 1.54 -2.67 -5.84
CA VAL A 7 1.41 -3.56 -7.00
C VAL A 7 0.03 -4.22 -6.96
N PRO A 8 -0.82 -4.05 -7.99
CA PRO A 8 -2.09 -4.78 -8.10
C PRO A 8 -1.86 -6.28 -8.08
N GLY A 9 -2.72 -7.01 -7.35
CA GLY A 9 -2.65 -8.46 -7.23
C GLY A 9 -2.96 -9.21 -8.52
N GLU A 10 -3.58 -8.55 -9.51
CA GLU A 10 -3.74 -9.04 -10.88
C GLU A 10 -2.41 -9.50 -11.48
N ALA A 11 -1.29 -8.82 -11.16
CA ALA A 11 0.06 -9.22 -11.59
C ALA A 11 0.49 -10.59 -11.04
N PHE A 12 -0.23 -11.14 -10.06
CA PHE A 12 0.01 -12.43 -9.39
C PHE A 12 -1.21 -13.37 -9.47
N GLY A 13 -2.20 -13.08 -10.30
CA GLY A 13 -3.43 -13.90 -10.42
C GLY A 13 -4.40 -13.78 -9.24
N LYS A 14 -4.38 -12.65 -8.52
CA LYS A 14 -5.24 -12.35 -7.37
C LYS A 14 -5.87 -10.95 -7.49
N ALA A 15 -6.94 -10.81 -8.28
CA ALA A 15 -7.51 -9.51 -8.66
C ALA A 15 -7.91 -8.60 -7.47
N ASP A 16 -8.45 -9.17 -6.39
CA ASP A 16 -8.96 -8.41 -5.24
C ASP A 16 -7.91 -8.08 -4.17
N TYR A 17 -6.62 -8.19 -4.51
CA TYR A 17 -5.53 -8.02 -3.57
C TYR A 17 -4.54 -6.95 -4.02
N LEU A 18 -3.81 -6.39 -3.06
CA LEU A 18 -2.67 -5.51 -3.29
C LEU A 18 -1.42 -6.10 -2.64
N ARG A 19 -0.25 -5.90 -3.27
CA ARG A 19 1.05 -6.24 -2.68
C ARG A 19 1.79 -4.97 -2.28
N LEU A 20 2.21 -4.92 -1.02
CA LEU A 20 3.01 -3.85 -0.43
C LEU A 20 4.43 -4.37 -0.17
N ALA A 21 5.44 -3.64 -0.64
CA ALA A 21 6.83 -3.93 -0.30
C ALA A 21 7.19 -3.26 1.03
N TYR A 22 7.86 -3.99 1.91
CA TYR A 22 8.26 -3.49 3.25
C TYR A 22 9.77 -3.23 3.39
N ALA A 23 10.57 -3.47 2.35
CA ALA A 23 12.01 -3.22 2.33
C ALA A 23 12.31 -1.72 2.18
N GLN A 24 11.91 -0.92 3.18
CA GLN A 24 12.00 0.53 3.25
C GLN A 24 12.39 0.96 4.68
N SER A 25 12.65 2.25 4.90
CA SER A 25 12.86 2.77 6.26
C SER A 25 11.57 2.74 7.08
N ASN A 26 11.69 2.58 8.40
CA ASN A 26 10.53 2.63 9.31
C ASN A 26 9.72 3.92 9.15
N ALA A 27 10.39 5.07 8.97
CA ALA A 27 9.74 6.36 8.75
C ALA A 27 8.84 6.37 7.50
N ASN A 28 9.30 5.75 6.40
CA ASN A 28 8.50 5.62 5.17
C ASN A 28 7.33 4.65 5.37
N LEU A 29 7.56 3.53 6.06
CA LEU A 29 6.50 2.56 6.36
C LEU A 29 5.39 3.20 7.20
N GLU A 30 5.74 3.89 8.28
CA GLU A 30 4.77 4.57 9.14
C GLU A 30 3.96 5.64 8.38
N ALA A 31 4.63 6.50 7.61
CA ALA A 31 3.95 7.53 6.82
C ALA A 31 3.05 6.91 5.74
N GLY A 32 3.50 5.86 5.06
CA GLY A 32 2.72 5.12 4.08
C GLY A 32 1.48 4.48 4.68
N MET A 33 1.63 3.80 5.83
CA MET A 33 0.50 3.16 6.51
C MET A 33 -0.52 4.16 7.04
N ARG A 34 -0.10 5.33 7.55
CA ARG A 34 -1.04 6.40 7.93
C ARG A 34 -1.88 6.88 6.75
N ARG A 35 -1.27 7.07 5.58
CA ARG A 35 -1.97 7.46 4.34
C ARG A 35 -2.89 6.37 3.82
N PHE A 36 -2.44 5.10 3.88
CA PHE A 36 -3.25 3.95 3.50
C PHE A 36 -4.49 3.82 4.37
N ALA A 37 -4.34 3.89 5.71
CA ALA A 37 -5.45 3.79 6.64
C ALA A 37 -6.51 4.87 6.36
N ALA A 38 -6.10 6.14 6.20
CA ALA A 38 -7.02 7.22 5.85
C ALA A 38 -7.79 6.95 4.55
N ALA A 39 -7.14 6.37 3.54
CA ALA A 39 -7.73 6.13 2.22
C ALA A 39 -8.71 4.96 2.16
N VAL A 40 -8.65 4.00 3.09
CA VAL A 40 -9.56 2.84 3.11
C VAL A 40 -10.70 2.97 4.11
N THR A 41 -10.69 4.04 4.91
CA THR A 41 -11.74 4.32 5.91
C THR A 41 -12.71 5.44 5.49
N GLU A 42 -12.47 6.10 4.35
CA GLU A 42 -13.44 7.00 3.70
C GLU A 42 -14.52 6.19 2.98
#